data_AF-A0A9W7G7S0-F1
#
_entry.id   AF-A0A9W7G7S0-F1
#
_cell.length_a   1.000
_cell.length_b   1.000
_cell.length_c   1.000
_cell.angle_alpha   90.00
_cell.angle_beta   90.00
_cell.angle_gamma   90.00
#
_symmetry.space_group_name_H-M   'P 1'
#
loop_
_entity.id
_entity.type
_entity.pdbx_description
1 polymer ?
#
loop_
_entity_poly.entity_id
_entity_poly.type
_entity_poly.pdbx_seq_one_letter_code
_entity_poly.pdbx_strand_id
1 'polypeptide(L)'
;MSSKCSPFKTKFRAHRVGGICFLSAYLLAWLYFIFAYETFIQSRLAVLPAMIGLFQAVSAAATFWFLPKEKDSGFFSDKGILSALFVRENIFYQLITTFGPFYYLFSEDLEGHFMGRGLVVLFVFLPYAVLRPLFPTTRFDYAQDGKKVGKYRSLENKDFYQMSTTLIRYFYIWGKHVMGMGFNYLFFLNKIPPSDMRSWGWPLFLLNCGTVSIAVFLHTLRFKKLLRPRLSHGIYVTMAYLSFISVPFLCIKLWEEWRVGLVVGGGIFVNTRRDKFLMNSWWLLAMALVSAQRWPSLTATYFGGAFGISLETATHLFWMTHMAGVLLRRFDSRFFIGSHQWEVWNSKEADVTVSQAAGSEVSGRSSESSDDDSGSSVGSVPNME
;
A
#
# COMPACT_ATOMS: atom_id res chain seq x y z
N MET A 1 10.89 33.52 25.06
CA MET A 1 9.67 32.97 25.71
C MET A 1 8.94 32.04 24.74
N SER A 2 8.94 30.74 25.02
CA SER A 2 8.26 29.71 24.23
C SER A 2 6.75 29.80 24.46
N SER A 3 6.00 30.38 23.52
CA SER A 3 4.54 30.27 23.56
C SER A 3 4.18 28.80 23.43
N LYS A 4 3.71 28.20 24.53
CA LYS A 4 3.23 26.82 24.58
C LYS A 4 2.13 26.71 23.53
N CYS A 5 2.48 26.10 22.39
CA CYS A 5 1.57 25.84 21.29
C CYS A 5 0.48 24.90 21.81
N SER A 6 -0.65 25.47 22.25
CA SER A 6 -1.78 24.70 22.75
C SER A 6 -2.11 23.59 21.75
N PRO A 7 -2.29 22.34 22.21
CA PRO A 7 -2.67 21.22 21.35
C PRO A 7 -4.08 21.37 20.74
N PHE A 8 -4.73 22.54 20.85
CA PHE A 8 -6.07 22.80 20.33
C PHE A 8 -6.18 24.08 19.48
N LYS A 9 -5.18 24.43 18.67
CA LYS A 9 -5.42 25.39 17.58
C LYS A 9 -6.60 24.89 16.73
N THR A 10 -7.65 25.71 16.61
CA THR A 10 -8.98 25.40 16.03
C THR A 10 -8.89 24.68 14.68
N LYS A 11 -7.92 25.06 13.84
CA LYS A 11 -7.70 24.49 12.49
C LYS A 11 -7.48 22.97 12.44
N PHE A 12 -6.98 22.34 13.51
CA PHE A 12 -6.70 20.90 13.53
C PHE A 12 -7.53 20.12 14.54
N ARG A 13 -8.50 20.75 15.20
CA ARG A 13 -9.27 20.13 16.28
C ARG A 13 -10.06 18.91 15.79
N ALA A 14 -10.79 19.06 14.68
CA ALA A 14 -11.60 17.98 14.10
C ALA A 14 -10.77 16.74 13.76
N HIS A 15 -9.63 16.91 13.08
CA HIS A 15 -8.75 15.80 12.73
C HIS A 15 -8.17 15.10 13.98
N ARG A 16 -7.82 15.84 15.03
CA ARG A 16 -7.29 15.25 16.29
C ARG A 16 -8.36 14.48 17.04
N VAL A 17 -9.55 15.05 17.19
CA VAL A 17 -10.69 14.38 17.84
C VAL A 17 -11.04 13.12 17.05
N GLY A 18 -11.15 13.21 15.73
CA GLY A 18 -11.38 12.04 14.86
C GLY A 18 -10.32 10.95 15.02
N GLY A 19 -9.04 11.32 15.12
CA GLY A 19 -7.95 10.38 15.38
C GLY A 19 -8.05 9.70 16.76
N ILE A 20 -8.42 10.44 17.81
CA ILE A 20 -8.64 9.85 19.14
C ILE A 20 -9.84 8.91 19.12
N CYS A 21 -10.97 9.33 18.53
CA CYS A 21 -12.15 8.49 18.35
C CYS A 21 -11.81 7.21 17.57
N PHE A 22 -11.01 7.31 16.51
CA PHE A 22 -10.53 6.16 15.75
C PHE A 22 -9.73 5.22 16.65
N LEU A 23 -8.72 5.71 17.37
CA LEU A 23 -7.87 4.87 18.23
C LEU A 23 -8.67 4.19 19.34
N SER A 24 -9.62 4.90 19.96
CA SER A 24 -10.51 4.32 20.97
C SER A 24 -11.41 3.23 20.40
N ALA A 25 -12.07 3.48 19.27
CA ALA A 25 -12.92 2.49 18.61
C ALA A 25 -12.11 1.30 18.10
N TYR A 26 -10.90 1.54 17.61
CA TYR A 26 -9.97 0.52 17.12
C TYR A 26 -9.49 -0.39 18.26
N LEU A 27 -9.08 0.19 19.39
CA LEU A 27 -8.70 -0.56 20.58
C LEU A 27 -9.89 -1.37 21.12
N LEU A 28 -11.08 -0.75 21.19
CA LEU A 28 -12.29 -1.43 21.65
C LEU A 28 -12.64 -2.62 20.74
N ALA A 29 -12.53 -2.46 19.42
CA ALA A 29 -12.74 -3.55 18.46
C ALA A 29 -11.77 -4.71 18.68
N TRP A 30 -10.49 -4.44 18.94
CA TRP A 30 -9.50 -5.48 19.28
C TRP A 30 -9.82 -6.18 20.60
N LEU A 31 -10.15 -5.42 21.65
CA LEU A 31 -10.49 -5.98 22.96
C LEU A 31 -11.72 -6.89 22.86
N TYR A 32 -12.76 -6.46 22.15
CA TYR A 32 -13.95 -7.27 21.91
C TYR A 32 -13.65 -8.49 21.05
N PHE A 33 -12.82 -8.35 20.00
CA PHE A 33 -12.40 -9.50 19.20
C PHE A 33 -11.69 -10.58 20.05
N ILE A 34 -10.79 -10.16 20.94
CA ILE A 34 -9.98 -11.07 21.78
C ILE A 34 -10.81 -11.67 22.92
N PHE A 35 -11.57 -10.85 23.64
CA PHE A 35 -12.21 -11.24 24.91
C PHE A 35 -13.71 -11.54 24.79
N ALA A 36 -14.38 -11.08 23.73
CA ALA A 36 -15.85 -11.15 23.58
C ALA A 36 -16.27 -11.29 22.10
N TYR A 37 -15.75 -12.30 21.41
CA TYR A 37 -15.91 -12.46 19.95
C TYR A 37 -17.39 -12.48 19.48
N GLU A 38 -18.28 -13.16 20.21
CA GLU A 38 -19.70 -13.19 19.83
C GLU A 38 -20.33 -11.78 19.87
N THR A 39 -20.03 -11.00 20.92
CA THR A 39 -20.46 -9.62 21.03
C THR A 39 -19.83 -8.74 19.94
N PHE A 40 -18.56 -8.97 19.59
CA PHE A 40 -17.86 -8.26 18.51
C PHE A 40 -18.61 -8.38 17.17
N ILE A 41 -19.09 -9.58 16.83
CA ILE A 41 -19.84 -9.84 15.60
C ILE A 41 -21.25 -9.26 15.68
N GLN A 42 -21.99 -9.57 16.75
CA GLN A 42 -23.39 -9.16 16.90
C GLN A 42 -23.56 -7.63 16.94
N SER A 43 -22.66 -6.93 17.64
CA SER A 43 -22.67 -5.47 17.71
C SER A 43 -22.12 -4.79 16.46
N ARG A 44 -21.60 -5.55 15.49
CA ARG A 44 -21.01 -5.05 14.25
C ARG A 44 -19.86 -4.06 14.51
N LEU A 45 -19.16 -4.24 15.64
CA LEU A 45 -18.18 -3.27 16.15
C LEU A 45 -17.00 -3.08 15.20
N ALA A 46 -16.67 -4.08 14.38
CA ALA A 46 -15.61 -4.00 13.37
C ALA A 46 -15.81 -2.87 12.33
N VAL A 47 -17.05 -2.49 12.06
CA VAL A 47 -17.38 -1.45 11.06
C VAL A 47 -17.11 -0.06 11.61
N LEU A 48 -17.30 0.15 12.91
CA LEU A 48 -17.13 1.45 13.55
C LEU A 48 -15.73 2.07 13.34
N PRO A 49 -14.60 1.39 13.67
CA PRO A 49 -13.28 1.97 13.42
C PRO A 49 -13.02 2.17 11.92
N ALA A 50 -13.55 1.31 11.05
CA ALA A 50 -13.38 1.47 9.61
C ALA A 50 -14.06 2.75 9.08
N MET A 51 -15.31 2.98 9.50
CA MET A 51 -16.08 4.20 9.17
C MET A 51 -15.41 5.45 9.75
N ILE A 52 -14.99 5.43 11.02
CA ILE A 52 -14.28 6.58 11.63
C ILE A 52 -12.97 6.84 10.87
N GLY A 53 -12.23 5.80 10.51
CA GLY A 53 -11.02 5.91 9.71
C GLY A 53 -11.27 6.55 8.36
N LEU A 54 -12.38 6.20 7.68
CA LEU A 54 -12.77 6.80 6.40
C LEU A 54 -13.08 8.30 6.56
N PHE A 55 -13.88 8.68 7.56
CA PHE A 55 -14.14 10.07 7.88
C PHE A 55 -12.85 10.82 8.25
N GLN A 56 -11.94 10.19 8.98
CA GLN A 56 -10.65 10.75 9.32
C GLN A 56 -9.79 11.00 8.08
N ALA A 57 -9.77 10.06 7.12
CA ALA A 57 -9.03 10.20 5.86
C ALA A 57 -9.57 11.36 5.02
N VAL A 58 -10.89 11.48 4.89
CA VAL A 58 -11.55 12.61 4.20
C VAL A 58 -11.25 13.93 4.92
N SER A 59 -11.39 13.96 6.24
CA SER A 59 -11.07 15.12 7.08
C SER A 59 -9.60 15.54 6.94
N ALA A 60 -8.67 14.58 6.90
CA ALA A 60 -7.25 14.81 6.69
C ALA A 60 -6.98 15.43 5.31
N ALA A 61 -7.60 14.90 4.25
CA ALA A 61 -7.45 15.43 2.90
C ALA A 61 -7.97 16.87 2.76
N ALA A 62 -9.04 17.21 3.47
CA ALA A 62 -9.57 18.57 3.54
C ALA A 62 -8.68 19.50 4.39
N THR A 63 -8.08 18.99 5.46
CA THR A 63 -7.28 19.79 6.42
C THR A 63 -5.86 20.06 5.92
N PHE A 64 -5.22 19.07 5.30
CA PHE A 64 -3.81 19.12 4.91
C PHE A 64 -3.58 19.54 3.46
N TRP A 65 -4.42 20.42 2.93
CA TRP A 65 -4.32 20.91 1.54
C TRP A 65 -3.06 21.75 1.27
N PHE A 66 -2.41 22.27 2.31
CA PHE A 66 -1.19 23.08 2.24
C PHE A 66 0.10 22.24 2.07
N LEU A 67 0.01 20.92 2.16
CA LEU A 67 1.16 20.03 1.96
C LEU A 67 1.65 20.06 0.50
N PRO A 68 2.93 19.79 0.24
CA PRO A 68 3.46 19.74 -1.12
C PRO A 68 2.80 18.61 -1.93
N LYS A 69 2.59 18.85 -3.22
CA LYS A 69 1.97 17.88 -4.15
C LYS A 69 3.02 17.00 -4.83
N GLU A 70 3.90 16.39 -4.05
CA GLU A 70 4.95 15.51 -4.57
C GLU A 70 4.40 14.12 -4.93
N LYS A 71 4.96 13.48 -5.97
CA LYS A 71 4.64 12.09 -6.34
C LYS A 71 5.22 11.06 -5.38
N ASP A 72 6.21 11.45 -4.58
CA ASP A 72 6.68 10.67 -3.44
C ASP A 72 5.69 10.88 -2.28
N SER A 73 5.42 9.82 -1.53
CA SER A 73 4.59 9.90 -0.32
C SER A 73 5.26 10.73 0.78
N GLY A 74 6.60 10.79 0.78
CA GLY A 74 7.41 11.33 1.87
C GLY A 74 7.56 10.36 3.04
N PHE A 75 6.80 9.25 3.08
CA PHE A 75 6.80 8.29 4.18
C PHE A 75 8.11 7.47 4.26
N PHE A 76 8.75 7.23 3.12
CA PHE A 76 9.95 6.39 2.97
C PHE A 76 11.27 7.16 3.10
N SER A 77 11.29 8.13 4.01
CA SER A 77 12.39 9.08 4.16
C SER A 77 12.36 9.68 5.57
N ASP A 78 13.52 9.96 6.15
CA ASP A 78 13.66 10.61 7.46
C ASP A 78 13.50 12.13 7.41
N LYS A 79 13.80 12.77 6.27
CA LYS A 79 13.61 14.22 6.06
C LYS A 79 12.39 14.57 5.19
N GLY A 80 11.67 13.56 4.70
CA GLY A 80 10.57 13.70 3.76
C GLY A 80 9.33 14.35 4.38
N ILE A 81 8.77 15.32 3.68
CA ILE A 81 7.50 15.95 4.05
C ILE A 81 6.35 15.10 3.47
N LEU A 82 5.25 14.97 4.23
CA LEU A 82 4.06 14.26 3.77
C LEU A 82 3.55 14.90 2.48
N SER A 83 3.27 14.10 1.46
CA SER A 83 2.62 14.61 0.26
C SER A 83 1.10 14.75 0.44
N ALA A 84 0.54 15.86 -0.05
CA ALA A 84 -0.91 16.03 -0.17
C ALA A 84 -1.56 14.94 -1.04
N LEU A 85 -0.83 14.43 -2.04
CA LEU A 85 -1.29 13.35 -2.89
C LEU A 85 -1.41 12.04 -2.11
N PHE A 86 -0.48 11.76 -1.20
CA PHE A 86 -0.54 10.58 -0.34
C PHE A 86 -1.73 10.62 0.61
N VAL A 87 -2.00 11.78 1.23
CA VAL A 87 -3.15 11.95 2.13
C VAL A 87 -4.47 11.68 1.40
N ARG A 88 -4.60 12.18 0.17
CA ARG A 88 -5.78 11.94 -0.68
C ARG A 88 -5.87 10.50 -1.18
N GLU A 89 -4.74 9.89 -1.51
CA GLU A 89 -4.65 8.48 -1.88
C GLU A 89 -5.15 7.58 -0.74
N ASN A 90 -4.91 7.97 0.52
CA ASN A 90 -5.36 7.21 1.68
C ASN A 90 -6.88 7.06 1.78
N ILE A 91 -7.66 7.97 1.16
CA ILE A 91 -9.12 7.82 1.08
C ILE A 91 -9.48 6.55 0.31
N PHE A 92 -8.80 6.28 -0.81
CA PHE A 92 -9.04 5.08 -1.60
C PHE A 92 -8.79 3.82 -0.75
N TYR A 93 -7.62 3.73 -0.11
CA TYR A 93 -7.29 2.57 0.70
C TYR A 93 -8.28 2.38 1.85
N GLN A 94 -8.68 3.48 2.50
CA GLN A 94 -9.63 3.43 3.60
C GLN A 94 -11.04 3.05 3.13
N LEU A 95 -11.43 3.45 1.92
CA LEU A 95 -12.71 3.06 1.30
C LEU A 95 -12.75 1.54 1.08
N ILE A 96 -11.67 0.96 0.54
CA ILE A 96 -11.57 -0.50 0.32
C ILE A 96 -11.55 -1.27 1.64
N THR A 97 -10.78 -0.82 2.63
CA THR A 97 -10.74 -1.47 3.95
C THR A 97 -12.03 -1.32 4.75
N THR A 98 -12.84 -0.30 4.46
CA THR A 98 -14.17 -0.13 5.04
C THR A 98 -15.20 -1.02 4.36
N PHE A 99 -15.11 -1.17 3.03
CA PHE A 99 -16.04 -2.01 2.29
C PHE A 99 -15.97 -3.47 2.75
N GLY A 100 -14.79 -4.02 3.04
CA GLY A 100 -14.62 -5.41 3.49
C GLY A 100 -15.50 -5.83 4.69
N PRO A 101 -15.32 -5.24 5.89
CA PRO A 101 -16.13 -5.58 7.07
C PRO A 101 -17.59 -5.16 6.92
N PHE A 102 -17.88 -4.11 6.15
CA PHE A 102 -19.25 -3.71 5.85
C PHE A 102 -19.95 -4.78 5.00
N TYR A 103 -19.35 -5.17 3.89
CA TYR A 103 -19.87 -6.23 3.05
C TYR A 103 -19.98 -7.56 3.82
N TYR A 104 -19.06 -7.86 4.73
CA TYR A 104 -19.17 -9.05 5.57
C TYR A 104 -20.45 -9.11 6.39
N LEU A 105 -20.78 -8.01 7.08
CA LEU A 105 -21.88 -7.99 8.04
C LEU A 105 -23.24 -7.64 7.42
N PHE A 106 -23.23 -7.14 6.18
CA PHE A 106 -24.41 -6.61 5.48
C PHE A 106 -24.55 -7.16 4.05
N SER A 107 -23.94 -8.32 3.74
CA SER A 107 -23.95 -8.90 2.38
C SER A 107 -25.36 -9.21 1.89
N GLU A 108 -26.21 -9.78 2.76
CA GLU A 108 -27.61 -10.11 2.43
C GLU A 108 -28.41 -8.86 2.04
N ASP A 109 -28.32 -7.79 2.84
CA ASP A 109 -28.99 -6.52 2.58
C ASP A 109 -28.47 -5.85 1.29
N LEU A 110 -27.16 -5.87 1.07
CA LEU A 110 -26.52 -5.31 -0.12
C LEU A 110 -26.91 -6.09 -1.39
N GLU A 111 -26.85 -7.42 -1.35
CA GLU A 111 -27.16 -8.28 -2.49
C GLU A 111 -28.67 -8.41 -2.73
N GLY A 112 -29.51 -8.05 -1.77
CA GLY A 112 -30.97 -7.99 -1.92
C GLY A 112 -31.44 -6.97 -2.95
N HIS A 113 -30.65 -5.93 -3.23
CA HIS A 113 -31.02 -4.83 -4.14
C HIS A 113 -30.10 -4.72 -5.35
N PHE A 114 -30.65 -4.33 -6.50
CA PHE A 114 -29.88 -4.14 -7.74
C PHE A 114 -28.72 -3.15 -7.57
N MET A 115 -28.98 -2.01 -6.92
CA MET A 115 -27.94 -1.01 -6.65
C MET A 115 -26.84 -1.54 -5.73
N GLY A 116 -27.22 -2.31 -4.70
CA GLY A 116 -26.25 -2.91 -3.79
C GLY A 116 -25.39 -3.98 -4.48
N ARG A 117 -25.96 -4.81 -5.37
CA ARG A 117 -25.17 -5.71 -6.23
C ARG A 117 -24.19 -4.95 -7.12
N GLY A 118 -24.60 -3.82 -7.69
CA GLY A 118 -23.71 -2.93 -8.45
C GLY A 118 -22.53 -2.43 -7.61
N LEU A 119 -22.78 -2.04 -6.36
CA LEU A 119 -21.72 -1.67 -5.42
C LEU A 119 -20.80 -2.84 -5.09
N VAL A 120 -21.35 -4.03 -4.83
CA VAL A 120 -20.56 -5.25 -4.60
C VAL A 120 -19.64 -5.52 -5.79
N VAL A 121 -20.16 -5.48 -7.03
CA VAL A 121 -19.35 -5.67 -8.22
C VAL A 121 -18.22 -4.63 -8.33
N LEU A 122 -18.56 -3.36 -8.08
CA LEU A 122 -17.62 -2.26 -8.15
C LEU A 122 -16.45 -2.42 -7.16
N PHE A 123 -16.75 -2.82 -5.92
CA PHE A 123 -15.75 -2.93 -4.85
C PHE A 123 -15.01 -4.26 -4.80
N VAL A 124 -15.65 -5.36 -5.18
CA VAL A 124 -15.04 -6.69 -5.22
C VAL A 124 -14.14 -6.84 -6.45
N PHE A 125 -14.63 -6.48 -7.64
CA PHE A 125 -13.94 -6.77 -8.91
C PHE A 125 -13.26 -5.58 -9.54
N LEU A 126 -13.85 -4.39 -9.43
CA LEU A 126 -13.39 -3.19 -10.13
C LEU A 126 -12.78 -2.09 -9.25
N PRO A 127 -12.24 -2.35 -8.03
CA PRO A 127 -11.73 -1.27 -7.19
C PRO A 127 -10.51 -0.59 -7.83
N TYR A 128 -9.68 -1.34 -8.56
CA TYR A 128 -8.49 -0.78 -9.23
C TYR A 128 -8.75 -0.27 -10.65
N ALA A 129 -9.84 -0.71 -11.28
CA ALA A 129 -10.20 -0.31 -12.64
C ALA A 129 -10.99 1.00 -12.65
N VAL A 130 -11.97 1.11 -11.75
CA VAL A 130 -12.97 2.19 -11.74
C VAL A 130 -12.71 3.16 -10.59
N LEU A 131 -12.53 2.64 -9.36
CA LEU A 131 -12.38 3.52 -8.19
C LEU A 131 -10.98 4.13 -8.09
N ARG A 132 -9.91 3.34 -8.26
CA ARG A 132 -8.53 3.79 -8.09
C ARG A 132 -8.14 4.99 -8.95
N PRO A 133 -8.53 5.09 -10.24
CA PRO A 133 -8.23 6.26 -11.07
C PRO A 133 -8.83 7.58 -10.56
N LEU A 134 -9.86 7.54 -9.71
CA LEU A 134 -10.48 8.73 -9.11
C LEU A 134 -9.58 9.37 -8.04
N PHE A 135 -8.52 8.67 -7.60
CA PHE A 135 -7.63 9.12 -6.55
C PHE A 135 -6.20 9.31 -7.06
N PRO A 136 -5.44 10.26 -6.52
CA PRO A 136 -4.04 10.42 -6.89
C PRO A 136 -3.22 9.17 -6.55
N THR A 137 -2.07 9.01 -7.23
CA THR A 137 -1.18 7.86 -7.02
C THR A 137 0.21 8.34 -6.68
N THR A 138 0.68 7.99 -5.49
CA THR A 138 2.10 8.08 -5.13
C THR A 138 2.84 6.83 -5.58
N ARG A 139 4.14 6.95 -5.82
CA ARG A 139 4.94 5.87 -6.43
C ARG A 139 6.21 5.61 -5.64
N PHE A 140 6.46 4.34 -5.34
CA PHE A 140 7.66 3.88 -4.64
C PHE A 140 8.95 4.14 -5.44
N ASP A 141 8.90 4.07 -6.77
CA ASP A 141 10.08 4.26 -7.62
C ASP A 141 10.73 5.66 -7.39
N TYR A 142 9.91 6.69 -7.13
CA TYR A 142 10.42 8.04 -6.82
C TYR A 142 11.09 8.14 -5.45
N ALA A 143 10.80 7.22 -4.53
CA ALA A 143 11.48 7.15 -3.24
C ALA A 143 12.81 6.39 -3.35
N GLN A 144 12.96 5.47 -4.32
CA GLN A 144 14.19 4.69 -4.52
C GLN A 144 15.22 5.38 -5.40
N ASP A 145 14.82 6.40 -6.17
CA ASP A 145 15.70 7.12 -7.07
C ASP A 145 16.87 7.75 -6.27
N GLY A 146 18.10 7.27 -6.49
CA GLY A 146 19.30 7.62 -5.71
C GLY A 146 19.62 9.11 -5.67
N LYS A 147 18.97 9.89 -6.56
CA LYS A 147 18.96 11.37 -6.60
C LYS A 147 18.42 12.04 -5.33
N LYS A 148 17.86 11.29 -4.38
CA LYS A 148 17.33 11.79 -3.11
C LYS A 148 18.26 11.60 -1.90
N VAL A 149 19.38 10.89 -2.05
CA VAL A 149 20.40 10.79 -0.99
C VAL A 149 20.93 12.19 -0.69
N GLY A 150 20.97 12.59 0.58
CA GLY A 150 21.33 13.94 1.02
C GLY A 150 20.14 14.88 1.21
N LYS A 151 19.27 15.01 0.18
CA LYS A 151 18.11 15.93 0.22
C LYS A 151 16.98 15.42 1.12
N TYR A 152 16.59 14.16 0.95
CA TYR A 152 15.47 13.57 1.69
C TYR A 152 15.89 12.40 2.58
N ARG A 153 17.01 11.75 2.31
CA ARG A 153 17.53 10.66 3.15
C ARG A 153 18.89 11.02 3.76
N SER A 154 19.05 10.85 5.07
CA SER A 154 20.39 10.85 5.67
C SER A 154 21.18 9.61 5.20
N LEU A 155 22.52 9.74 5.16
CA LEU A 155 23.41 8.61 4.84
C LEU A 155 23.23 7.47 5.85
N GLU A 156 23.12 7.80 7.13
CA GLU A 156 22.89 6.85 8.23
C GLU A 156 21.61 6.00 8.06
N ASN A 157 20.59 6.54 7.39
CA ASN A 157 19.29 5.89 7.23
C ASN A 157 19.05 5.30 5.84
N LYS A 158 20.02 5.44 4.91
CA LYS A 158 19.85 5.05 3.50
C LYS A 158 19.41 3.58 3.38
N ASP A 159 20.17 2.68 3.98
CA ASP A 159 19.97 1.23 3.82
C ASP A 159 18.67 0.76 4.47
N PHE A 160 18.36 1.31 5.66
CA PHE A 160 17.10 1.04 6.36
C PHE A 160 15.89 1.37 5.47
N TYR A 161 15.81 2.60 4.94
CA TYR A 161 14.67 2.98 4.10
C TYR A 161 14.68 2.27 2.74
N GLN A 162 15.84 1.95 2.18
CA GLN A 162 15.93 1.20 0.93
C GLN A 162 15.37 -0.22 1.10
N MET A 163 15.82 -0.94 2.14
CA MET A 163 15.31 -2.26 2.49
C MET A 163 13.81 -2.22 2.78
N SER A 164 13.33 -1.30 3.62
CA SER A 164 11.91 -1.22 3.96
C SER A 164 11.04 -0.83 2.77
N THR A 165 11.50 0.06 1.87
CA THR A 165 10.76 0.40 0.64
C THR A 165 10.63 -0.83 -0.27
N THR A 166 11.71 -1.60 -0.42
CA THR A 166 11.70 -2.85 -1.21
C THR A 166 10.72 -3.86 -0.61
N LEU A 167 10.74 -4.06 0.71
CA LEU A 167 9.83 -4.95 1.41
C LEU A 167 8.36 -4.54 1.19
N ILE A 168 8.06 -3.25 1.37
CA ILE A 168 6.69 -2.73 1.19
C ILE A 168 6.24 -2.84 -0.26
N ARG A 169 7.14 -2.72 -1.24
CA ARG A 169 6.80 -2.96 -2.66
C ARG A 169 6.34 -4.40 -2.89
N TYR A 170 7.03 -5.38 -2.30
CA TYR A 170 6.58 -6.78 -2.37
C TYR A 170 5.23 -6.96 -1.68
N PHE A 171 5.08 -6.41 -0.47
CA PHE A 171 3.81 -6.45 0.25
C PHE A 171 2.68 -5.77 -0.53
N TYR A 172 2.95 -4.72 -1.30
CA TYR A 172 1.93 -4.05 -2.09
C TYR A 172 1.40 -4.94 -3.23
N ILE A 173 2.29 -5.68 -3.91
CA ILE A 173 1.89 -6.59 -5.00
C ILE A 173 1.04 -7.73 -4.44
N TRP A 174 1.51 -8.37 -3.37
CA TRP A 174 0.78 -9.45 -2.70
C TRP A 174 -0.53 -8.97 -2.08
N GLY A 175 -0.51 -7.81 -1.42
CA GLY A 175 -1.69 -7.20 -0.83
C GLY A 175 -2.75 -6.86 -1.86
N LYS A 176 -2.35 -6.37 -3.05
CA LYS A 176 -3.29 -6.08 -4.14
C LYS A 176 -3.96 -7.33 -4.70
N HIS A 177 -3.20 -8.39 -4.97
CA HIS A 177 -3.72 -9.53 -5.71
C HIS A 177 -4.18 -10.67 -4.81
N VAL A 178 -3.37 -11.06 -3.83
CA VAL A 178 -3.71 -12.18 -2.96
C VAL A 178 -4.71 -11.74 -1.90
N MET A 179 -4.36 -10.73 -1.09
CA MET A 179 -5.29 -10.21 -0.07
C MET A 179 -6.43 -9.37 -0.66
N GLY A 180 -6.21 -8.69 -1.78
CA GLY A 180 -7.26 -7.92 -2.45
C GLY A 180 -8.19 -8.85 -3.22
N MET A 181 -7.72 -9.41 -4.35
CA MET A 181 -8.59 -10.24 -5.20
C MET A 181 -8.94 -11.56 -4.53
N GLY A 182 -7.95 -12.33 -4.07
CA GLY A 182 -8.18 -13.66 -3.54
C GLY A 182 -9.14 -13.66 -2.36
N PHE A 183 -8.86 -12.84 -1.34
CA PHE A 183 -9.75 -12.73 -0.20
C PHE A 183 -11.13 -12.19 -0.59
N ASN A 184 -11.22 -11.12 -1.38
CA ASN A 184 -12.53 -10.56 -1.78
C ASN A 184 -13.37 -11.55 -2.59
N TYR A 185 -12.76 -12.35 -3.46
CA TYR A 185 -13.48 -13.33 -4.28
C TYR A 185 -13.94 -14.52 -3.45
N LEU A 186 -13.08 -15.07 -2.59
CA LEU A 186 -13.48 -16.11 -1.65
C LEU A 186 -14.59 -15.62 -0.73
N PHE A 187 -14.51 -14.36 -0.33
CA PHE A 187 -15.52 -13.74 0.50
C PHE A 187 -16.86 -13.57 -0.22
N PHE A 188 -16.85 -13.00 -1.43
CA PHE A 188 -18.02 -12.87 -2.31
C PHE A 188 -18.69 -14.23 -2.62
N LEU A 189 -17.89 -15.29 -2.75
CA LEU A 189 -18.40 -16.65 -2.98
C LEU A 189 -18.90 -17.35 -1.69
N ASN A 190 -18.84 -16.69 -0.53
CA ASN A 190 -19.10 -17.29 0.79
C ASN A 190 -18.27 -18.56 1.06
N LYS A 191 -17.00 -18.58 0.62
CA LYS A 191 -16.08 -19.71 0.79
C LYS A 191 -15.20 -19.63 2.03
N ILE A 192 -15.33 -18.55 2.80
CA ILE A 192 -14.61 -18.38 4.07
C ILE A 192 -15.58 -18.69 5.22
N PRO A 193 -15.44 -19.83 5.91
CA PRO A 193 -16.33 -20.18 7.01
C PRO A 193 -16.15 -19.22 8.22
N PRO A 194 -17.14 -19.13 9.12
CA PRO A 194 -17.05 -18.28 10.30
C PRO A 194 -15.84 -18.56 11.21
N SER A 195 -15.39 -19.82 11.28
CA SER A 195 -14.19 -20.23 12.05
C SER A 195 -12.90 -19.61 11.49
N ASP A 196 -12.77 -19.56 10.17
CA ASP A 196 -11.64 -18.94 9.48
C ASP A 196 -11.67 -17.42 9.60
N MET A 197 -12.87 -16.85 9.54
CA MET A 197 -13.08 -15.43 9.84
C MET A 197 -12.61 -15.07 11.24
N ARG A 198 -12.95 -15.87 12.25
CA ARG A 198 -12.46 -15.68 13.62
C ARG A 198 -10.94 -15.80 13.69
N SER A 199 -10.37 -16.80 13.04
CA SER A 199 -8.95 -17.15 13.20
C SER A 199 -8.00 -16.17 12.52
N TRP A 200 -8.32 -15.74 11.30
CA TRP A 200 -7.39 -14.92 10.50
C TRP A 200 -8.08 -13.82 9.66
N GLY A 201 -9.38 -13.92 9.39
CA GLY A 201 -10.12 -12.91 8.60
C GLY A 201 -10.34 -11.58 9.35
N TRP A 202 -10.90 -11.63 10.56
CA TRP A 202 -11.11 -10.44 11.39
C TRP A 202 -9.82 -9.78 11.85
N PRO A 203 -8.78 -10.53 12.30
CA PRO A 203 -7.46 -9.95 12.52
C PRO A 203 -6.94 -9.20 11.29
N LEU A 204 -7.07 -9.79 10.09
CA LEU A 204 -6.65 -9.13 8.85
C LEU A 204 -7.41 -7.82 8.61
N PHE A 205 -8.74 -7.81 8.79
CA PHE A 205 -9.54 -6.60 8.63
C PHE A 205 -9.15 -5.50 9.62
N LEU A 206 -9.01 -5.84 10.89
CA LEU A 206 -8.57 -4.89 11.92
C LEU A 206 -7.16 -4.40 11.64
N LEU A 207 -6.21 -5.27 11.28
CA LEU A 207 -4.84 -4.86 10.96
C LEU A 207 -4.79 -3.96 9.72
N ASN A 208 -5.56 -4.24 8.66
CA ASN A 208 -5.63 -3.41 7.46
C ASN A 208 -6.24 -2.04 7.75
N CYS A 209 -7.33 -2.00 8.53
CA CYS A 209 -7.96 -0.75 8.98
C CYS A 209 -6.96 0.11 9.78
N GLY A 210 -6.26 -0.52 10.72
CA GLY A 210 -5.19 0.12 11.49
C GLY A 210 -4.07 0.62 10.58
N THR A 211 -3.55 -0.21 9.67
CA THR A 211 -2.38 0.12 8.83
C THR A 211 -2.62 1.39 8.03
N VAL A 212 -3.81 1.54 7.45
CA VAL A 212 -4.17 2.70 6.63
C VAL A 212 -4.39 3.96 7.50
N SER A 213 -5.10 3.84 8.62
CA SER A 213 -5.47 5.00 9.45
C SER A 213 -4.35 5.45 10.40
N ILE A 214 -3.64 4.51 11.02
CA ILE A 214 -2.53 4.78 11.96
C ILE A 214 -1.30 5.31 11.20
N ALA A 215 -1.05 4.90 9.95
CA ALA A 215 0.07 5.41 9.15
C ALA A 215 0.08 6.95 9.05
N VAL A 216 -1.08 7.55 8.80
CA VAL A 216 -1.23 9.02 8.71
C VAL A 216 -0.95 9.67 10.07
N PHE A 217 -1.38 9.04 11.16
CA PHE A 217 -1.13 9.53 12.51
C PHE A 217 0.37 9.46 12.87
N LEU A 218 1.02 8.32 12.62
CA LEU A 218 2.46 8.13 12.83
C LEU A 218 3.28 9.17 12.05
N HIS A 219 2.89 9.42 10.80
CA HIS A 219 3.54 10.45 9.99
C HIS A 219 3.35 11.85 10.60
N THR A 220 2.16 12.15 11.12
CA THR A 220 1.91 13.45 11.76
C THR A 220 2.76 13.63 13.02
N LEU A 221 2.92 12.58 13.84
CA LEU A 221 3.82 12.60 15.01
C LEU A 221 5.28 12.79 14.60
N ARG A 222 5.70 12.11 13.53
CA ARG A 222 7.04 12.27 12.94
C ARG A 222 7.28 13.70 12.46
N PHE A 223 6.34 14.28 11.72
CA PHE A 223 6.44 15.67 11.22
C PHE A 223 6.57 16.67 12.37
N LYS A 224 5.87 16.44 13.48
CA LYS A 224 5.98 17.25 14.71
C LYS A 224 7.24 16.96 15.53
N LYS A 225 8.12 16.07 15.05
CA LYS A 225 9.32 15.60 15.75
C LYS A 225 9.03 14.97 17.12
N LEU A 226 7.81 14.46 17.32
CA LEU A 226 7.41 13.75 18.55
C LEU A 226 7.80 12.28 18.52
N LEU A 227 7.98 11.72 17.32
CA LEU A 227 8.36 10.32 17.12
C LEU A 227 9.58 10.24 16.21
N ARG A 228 10.57 9.41 16.57
CA ARG A 228 11.76 9.19 15.75
C ARG A 228 11.36 8.55 14.41
N PRO A 229 11.96 8.96 13.27
CA PRO A 229 11.59 8.43 11.96
C PRO A 229 11.66 6.90 11.83
N ARG A 230 12.74 6.27 12.32
CA ARG A 230 12.89 4.81 12.32
C ARG A 230 11.78 4.10 13.10
N LEU A 231 11.40 4.62 14.27
CA LEU A 231 10.34 4.05 15.09
C LEU A 231 8.97 4.18 14.39
N SER A 232 8.66 5.36 13.86
CA SER A 232 7.44 5.59 13.08
C SER A 232 7.33 4.64 11.88
N HIS A 233 8.41 4.46 11.14
CA HIS A 233 8.44 3.59 9.97
C HIS A 233 8.39 2.11 10.37
N GLY A 234 9.12 1.73 11.43
CA GLY A 234 9.12 0.39 11.99
C GLY A 234 7.72 -0.06 12.41
N ILE A 235 6.98 0.77 13.16
CA ILE A 235 5.58 0.45 13.55
C ILE A 235 4.73 0.18 12.30
N TYR A 236 4.84 1.03 11.27
CA TYR A 236 4.09 0.84 10.02
C TYR A 236 4.46 -0.47 9.30
N VAL A 237 5.75 -0.77 9.17
CA VAL A 237 6.24 -2.01 8.55
C VAL A 237 5.78 -3.22 9.35
N THR A 238 5.83 -3.17 10.69
CA THR A 238 5.35 -4.24 11.56
C THR A 238 3.85 -4.48 11.37
N MET A 239 3.02 -3.45 11.31
CA MET A 239 1.58 -3.60 11.07
C MET A 239 1.29 -4.23 9.69
N ALA A 240 2.02 -3.79 8.67
CA ALA A 240 1.94 -4.42 7.35
C ALA A 240 2.35 -5.90 7.42
N TYR A 241 3.46 -6.22 8.08
CA TYR A 241 3.91 -7.60 8.26
C TYR A 241 2.92 -8.47 9.04
N LEU A 242 2.31 -7.96 10.11
CA LEU A 242 1.28 -8.68 10.85
C LEU A 242 0.08 -9.02 9.97
N SER A 243 -0.30 -8.12 9.04
CA SER A 243 -1.37 -8.41 8.07
C SER A 243 -0.99 -9.56 7.14
N PHE A 244 0.30 -9.74 6.87
CA PHE A 244 0.82 -10.81 6.03
C PHE A 244 0.81 -12.19 6.70
N ILE A 245 0.62 -12.27 8.03
CA ILE A 245 0.45 -13.55 8.73
C ILE A 245 -0.80 -14.29 8.22
N SER A 246 -1.79 -13.59 7.65
CA SER A 246 -2.97 -14.20 7.05
C SER A 246 -2.73 -14.80 5.67
N VAL A 247 -1.59 -14.51 5.00
CA VAL A 247 -1.32 -14.97 3.63
C VAL A 247 -1.22 -16.49 3.50
N PRO A 248 -0.51 -17.24 4.38
CA PRO A 248 -0.46 -18.70 4.30
C PRO A 248 -1.86 -19.34 4.37
N PHE A 249 -2.72 -18.88 5.29
CA PHE A 249 -4.09 -19.37 5.40
C PHE A 249 -4.91 -19.07 4.15
N LEU A 250 -4.74 -17.88 3.58
CA LEU A 250 -5.38 -17.50 2.33
C LEU A 250 -4.89 -18.34 1.15
N CYS A 251 -3.60 -18.67 1.08
CA CYS A 251 -3.06 -19.56 0.06
C CYS A 251 -3.64 -20.98 0.16
N ILE A 252 -3.83 -21.51 1.37
CA ILE A 252 -4.51 -22.79 1.59
C ILE A 252 -5.95 -22.72 1.05
N LYS A 253 -6.70 -21.66 1.36
CA LYS A 253 -8.05 -21.48 0.82
C LYS A 253 -8.11 -21.30 -0.69
N LEU A 254 -7.15 -20.60 -1.29
CA LEU A 254 -7.04 -20.48 -2.73
C LEU A 254 -6.66 -21.80 -3.40
N TRP A 255 -5.98 -22.70 -2.69
CA TRP A 255 -5.70 -24.04 -3.16
C TRP A 255 -6.95 -24.94 -3.14
N GLU A 256 -7.72 -24.89 -2.04
CA GLU A 256 -9.03 -25.56 -1.92
C GLU A 256 -9.98 -25.07 -3.02
N GLU A 257 -10.01 -23.76 -3.27
CA GLU A 257 -10.80 -23.10 -4.32
C GLU A 257 -9.91 -22.76 -5.53
N TRP A 258 -9.27 -23.78 -6.11
CA TRP A 258 -8.25 -23.62 -7.17
C TRP A 258 -8.68 -22.75 -8.35
N ARG A 259 -9.98 -22.70 -8.69
CA ARG A 259 -10.52 -21.82 -9.73
C ARG A 259 -10.28 -20.34 -9.40
N VAL A 260 -10.53 -19.95 -8.15
CA VAL A 260 -10.21 -18.60 -7.64
C VAL A 260 -8.69 -18.41 -7.59
N GLY A 261 -7.95 -19.44 -7.15
CA GLY A 261 -6.49 -19.45 -7.18
C GLY A 261 -5.91 -19.14 -8.56
N LEU A 262 -6.45 -19.73 -9.63
CA LEU A 262 -6.05 -19.41 -11.00
C LEU A 262 -6.37 -17.97 -11.39
N VAL A 263 -7.57 -17.47 -11.06
CA VAL A 263 -7.95 -16.08 -11.34
C VAL A 263 -6.98 -15.10 -10.67
N VAL A 264 -6.58 -15.37 -9.42
CA VAL A 264 -5.60 -14.57 -8.68
C VAL A 264 -4.21 -14.69 -9.31
N GLY A 265 -3.75 -15.91 -9.60
CA GLY A 265 -2.45 -16.17 -10.22
C GLY A 265 -2.31 -15.50 -11.58
N GLY A 266 -3.34 -15.57 -12.42
CA GLY A 266 -3.40 -14.86 -13.69
C GLY A 266 -3.40 -13.34 -13.52
N GLY A 267 -4.06 -12.82 -12.48
CA GLY A 267 -4.01 -11.39 -12.15
C GLY A 267 -2.62 -10.91 -11.79
N ILE A 268 -1.88 -11.68 -10.99
CA ILE A 268 -0.46 -11.43 -10.69
C ILE A 268 0.35 -11.44 -11.97
N PHE A 269 0.19 -12.48 -12.80
CA PHE A 269 0.92 -12.64 -14.06
C PHE A 269 0.68 -11.46 -15.02
N VAL A 270 -0.59 -11.11 -15.28
CA VAL A 270 -0.97 -9.97 -16.12
C VAL A 270 -0.40 -8.66 -15.55
N ASN A 271 -0.37 -8.49 -14.21
CA ASN A 271 0.22 -7.32 -13.58
C ASN A 271 1.72 -7.18 -13.87
N THR A 272 2.45 -8.29 -13.97
CA THR A 272 3.88 -8.25 -14.33
C THR A 272 4.13 -7.74 -15.74
N ARG A 273 3.15 -7.87 -16.65
CA ARG A 273 3.24 -7.35 -18.02
C ARG A 273 3.11 -5.83 -18.11
N ARG A 274 2.63 -5.17 -17.05
CA ARG A 274 2.43 -3.71 -16.98
C ARG A 274 1.54 -3.14 -18.11
N ASP A 275 0.71 -3.98 -18.73
CA ASP A 275 -0.26 -3.58 -19.75
C ASP A 275 -1.60 -3.30 -19.08
N LYS A 276 -2.10 -2.06 -19.22
CA LYS A 276 -3.36 -1.63 -18.62
C LYS A 276 -4.58 -2.24 -19.29
N PHE A 277 -4.55 -2.40 -20.62
CA PHE A 277 -5.67 -2.98 -21.35
C PHE A 277 -5.81 -4.45 -20.97
N LEU A 278 -4.71 -5.20 -20.97
CA LEU A 278 -4.71 -6.60 -20.54
C LEU A 278 -5.19 -6.76 -19.10
N MET A 279 -4.77 -5.86 -18.20
CA MET A 279 -5.22 -5.85 -16.81
C MET A 279 -6.73 -5.59 -16.67
N ASN A 280 -7.26 -4.60 -17.39
CA ASN A 280 -8.69 -4.30 -17.38
C ASN A 280 -9.52 -5.46 -17.93
N SER A 281 -9.09 -6.05 -19.04
CA SER A 281 -9.72 -7.23 -19.62
C SER A 281 -9.68 -8.41 -18.67
N TRP A 282 -8.58 -8.59 -17.93
CA TRP A 282 -8.47 -9.62 -16.90
C TRP A 282 -9.46 -9.40 -15.76
N TRP A 283 -9.66 -8.17 -15.29
CA TRP A 283 -10.65 -7.86 -14.26
C TRP A 283 -12.08 -8.16 -14.70
N LEU A 284 -12.43 -7.85 -15.94
CA LEU A 284 -13.74 -8.18 -16.52
C LEU A 284 -13.94 -9.69 -16.64
N LEU A 285 -12.90 -10.42 -17.07
CA LEU A 285 -12.93 -11.88 -17.12
C LEU A 285 -13.08 -12.48 -15.72
N ALA A 286 -12.28 -12.04 -14.75
CA ALA A 286 -12.36 -12.46 -13.35
C ALA A 286 -13.75 -12.22 -12.77
N MET A 287 -14.33 -11.03 -13.00
CA MET A 287 -15.69 -10.68 -12.62
C MET A 287 -16.70 -11.66 -13.21
N ALA A 288 -16.63 -11.94 -14.51
CA ALA A 288 -17.55 -12.87 -15.16
C ALA A 288 -17.42 -14.29 -14.58
N LEU A 289 -16.20 -14.81 -14.43
CA LEU A 289 -15.93 -16.16 -13.93
C LEU A 289 -16.39 -16.35 -12.48
N VAL A 290 -16.10 -15.39 -11.61
CA VAL A 290 -16.46 -15.47 -10.18
C VAL A 290 -17.96 -15.21 -10.00
N SER A 291 -18.54 -14.25 -10.73
CA SER A 291 -19.98 -13.99 -10.67
C SER A 291 -20.80 -15.17 -11.19
N ALA A 292 -20.31 -15.88 -12.21
CA ALA A 292 -20.96 -17.09 -12.72
C ALA A 292 -21.04 -18.21 -11.68
N GLN A 293 -20.03 -18.33 -10.81
CA GLN A 293 -20.05 -19.29 -9.72
C GLN A 293 -21.06 -18.91 -8.62
N ARG A 294 -21.20 -17.61 -8.35
CA ARG A 294 -22.10 -17.09 -7.31
C ARG A 294 -23.56 -17.09 -7.74
N TRP A 295 -23.84 -16.66 -8.97
CA TRP A 295 -25.19 -16.45 -9.48
C TRP A 295 -25.43 -17.23 -10.78
N PRO A 296 -25.49 -18.57 -10.72
CA PRO A 296 -25.64 -19.42 -11.91
C PRO A 296 -26.93 -19.15 -12.69
N SER A 297 -28.00 -18.74 -12.01
CA SER A 297 -29.28 -18.37 -12.64
C SER A 297 -29.16 -17.13 -13.53
N LEU A 298 -28.44 -16.10 -13.09
CA LEU A 298 -28.17 -14.91 -13.90
C LEU A 298 -27.37 -15.31 -15.15
N THR A 299 -26.39 -16.20 -15.02
CA THR A 299 -25.64 -16.65 -16.20
C THR A 299 -26.50 -17.44 -17.18
N ALA A 300 -27.38 -18.31 -16.69
CA ALA A 300 -28.28 -19.07 -17.55
C ALA A 300 -29.26 -18.14 -18.29
N THR A 301 -29.83 -17.13 -17.63
CA THR A 301 -30.80 -16.21 -18.25
C THR A 301 -30.16 -15.26 -19.25
N TYR A 302 -28.97 -14.73 -18.97
CA TYR A 302 -28.34 -13.71 -19.83
C TYR A 302 -27.38 -14.29 -20.87
N PHE A 303 -26.83 -15.49 -20.66
CA PHE A 303 -25.85 -16.11 -21.58
C PHE A 303 -26.31 -17.45 -22.19
N GLY A 304 -27.42 -18.03 -21.71
CA GLY A 304 -27.88 -19.39 -22.04
C GLY A 304 -28.49 -19.62 -23.43
N GLY A 305 -27.97 -18.97 -24.48
CA GLY A 305 -28.37 -19.27 -25.85
C GLY A 305 -27.31 -19.03 -26.92
N ALA A 306 -26.36 -18.12 -26.70
CA ALA A 306 -25.41 -17.69 -27.75
C ALA A 306 -23.99 -18.26 -27.60
N PHE A 307 -23.61 -18.71 -26.40
CA PHE A 307 -22.26 -19.23 -26.12
C PHE A 307 -22.36 -20.69 -25.70
N GLY A 308 -22.58 -21.58 -26.68
CA GLY A 308 -22.58 -23.05 -26.48
C GLY A 308 -21.22 -23.63 -26.07
N ILE A 309 -20.22 -22.78 -25.80
CA ILE A 309 -18.97 -23.16 -25.16
C ILE A 309 -19.20 -22.95 -23.67
N SER A 310 -19.16 -24.04 -22.88
CA SER A 310 -19.25 -23.90 -21.43
C SER A 310 -18.19 -22.88 -20.99
N LEU A 311 -18.55 -21.99 -20.07
CA LEU A 311 -17.63 -20.98 -19.55
C LEU A 311 -16.31 -21.64 -19.09
N GLU A 312 -16.41 -22.87 -18.59
CA GLU A 312 -15.30 -23.76 -18.25
C GLU A 312 -14.36 -24.00 -19.46
N THR A 313 -14.89 -24.41 -20.61
CA THR A 313 -14.12 -24.59 -21.85
C THR A 313 -13.49 -23.29 -22.35
N ALA A 314 -14.18 -22.16 -22.27
CA ALA A 314 -13.62 -20.85 -22.66
C ALA A 314 -12.45 -20.44 -21.75
N THR A 315 -12.58 -20.70 -20.44
CA THR A 315 -11.53 -20.43 -19.45
C THR A 315 -10.31 -21.31 -19.69
N HIS A 316 -10.53 -22.61 -19.92
CA HIS A 316 -9.46 -23.56 -20.26
C HIS A 316 -8.76 -23.20 -21.57
N LEU A 317 -9.50 -22.84 -22.61
CA LEU A 317 -8.93 -22.43 -23.91
C LEU A 317 -8.11 -21.14 -23.78
N PHE A 318 -8.62 -20.13 -23.07
CA PHE A 318 -7.87 -18.90 -22.81
C PHE A 318 -6.54 -19.22 -22.10
N TRP A 319 -6.58 -20.02 -21.03
CA TRP A 319 -5.37 -20.40 -20.30
C TRP A 319 -4.40 -21.24 -21.13
N MET A 320 -4.87 -22.22 -21.89
CA MET A 320 -4.00 -23.04 -22.74
C MET A 320 -3.33 -22.21 -23.84
N THR A 321 -4.10 -21.36 -24.54
CA THR A 321 -3.55 -20.50 -25.60
C THR A 321 -2.59 -19.44 -25.05
N HIS A 322 -2.91 -18.83 -23.90
CA HIS A 322 -2.04 -17.81 -23.31
C HIS A 322 -0.80 -18.40 -22.64
N MET A 323 -0.92 -19.52 -21.91
CA MET A 323 0.25 -20.22 -21.33
C MET A 323 1.16 -20.78 -22.42
N ALA A 324 0.61 -21.34 -23.50
CA ALA A 324 1.40 -21.72 -24.66
C ALA A 324 2.13 -20.50 -25.26
N GLY A 325 1.45 -19.38 -25.48
CA GLY A 325 2.06 -18.15 -25.98
C GLY A 325 3.10 -17.51 -25.03
N VAL A 326 3.02 -17.81 -23.73
CA VAL A 326 3.96 -17.36 -22.70
C VAL A 326 5.17 -18.29 -22.59
N LEU A 327 4.95 -19.61 -22.64
CA LEU A 327 6.02 -20.61 -22.66
C LEU A 327 6.85 -20.48 -23.94
N LEU A 328 6.19 -20.25 -25.09
CA LEU A 328 6.86 -19.98 -26.37
C LEU A 328 7.66 -18.67 -26.35
N ARG A 329 7.24 -17.66 -25.59
CA ARG A 329 7.99 -16.39 -25.44
C ARG A 329 9.01 -16.39 -24.31
N ARG A 330 8.94 -17.31 -23.35
CA ARG A 330 9.91 -17.46 -22.24
C ARG A 330 11.13 -18.31 -22.59
N PHE A 331 11.16 -18.92 -23.76
CA PHE A 331 12.41 -19.41 -24.36
C PHE A 331 13.33 -18.28 -24.86
N ASP A 332 12.89 -17.02 -24.80
CA ASP A 332 13.73 -15.85 -25.07
C ASP A 332 14.30 -15.26 -23.76
N SER A 333 15.33 -15.95 -23.24
CA SER A 333 16.45 -15.64 -22.31
C SER A 333 16.48 -14.42 -21.34
N ARG A 334 15.54 -13.47 -21.31
CA ARG A 334 15.72 -12.19 -20.57
C ARG A 334 15.20 -12.16 -19.13
N PHE A 335 14.67 -13.27 -18.61
CA PHE A 335 14.03 -13.28 -17.29
C PHE A 335 15.01 -13.39 -16.11
N PHE A 336 16.32 -13.52 -16.36
CA PHE A 336 17.37 -13.60 -15.31
C PHE A 336 18.31 -12.38 -15.24
N ILE A 337 18.07 -11.31 -16.01
CA ILE A 337 18.99 -10.15 -16.07
C ILE A 337 18.90 -9.23 -14.83
N GLY A 338 17.95 -9.49 -13.92
CA GLY A 338 17.81 -8.72 -12.67
C GLY A 338 18.94 -8.94 -11.64
N SER A 339 19.58 -10.12 -11.61
CA SER A 339 20.73 -10.38 -10.74
C SER A 339 22.04 -9.87 -11.34
N HIS A 340 22.16 -9.87 -12.68
CA HIS A 340 23.36 -9.39 -13.35
C HIS A 340 23.51 -7.86 -13.32
N GLN A 341 22.40 -7.10 -13.31
CA GLN A 341 22.49 -5.66 -13.06
C GLN A 341 22.89 -5.29 -11.63
N TRP A 342 22.68 -6.19 -10.66
CA TRP A 342 23.13 -5.99 -9.28
C TRP A 342 24.64 -6.24 -9.14
N GLU A 343 25.18 -7.25 -9.80
CA GLU A 343 26.64 -7.49 -9.87
C GLU A 343 27.39 -6.40 -10.65
N VAL A 344 26.83 -5.94 -11.78
CA VAL A 344 27.45 -4.85 -12.58
C VAL A 344 27.38 -3.49 -11.87
N TRP A 345 26.40 -3.27 -10.99
CA TRP A 345 26.36 -2.06 -10.16
C TRP A 345 27.39 -2.16 -9.01
N ASN A 346 27.48 -3.29 -8.31
CA ASN A 346 28.47 -3.48 -7.26
C ASN A 346 29.92 -3.44 -7.79
N SER A 347 30.19 -3.92 -9.01
CA SER A 347 31.52 -3.84 -9.61
C SER A 347 31.91 -2.39 -9.95
N LYS A 348 30.96 -1.57 -10.43
CA LYS A 348 31.21 -0.16 -10.75
C LYS A 348 31.39 0.73 -9.51
N GLU A 349 30.71 0.44 -8.40
CA GLU A 349 30.96 1.16 -7.13
C GLU A 349 32.29 0.74 -6.48
N ALA A 350 32.73 -0.52 -6.65
CA ALA A 350 34.06 -0.96 -6.23
C ALA A 350 35.18 -0.21 -7.00
N ASP A 351 35.06 -0.07 -8.32
CA ASP A 351 36.05 0.62 -9.16
C ASP A 351 36.15 2.13 -8.86
N VAL A 352 35.03 2.79 -8.53
CA VAL A 352 35.02 4.21 -8.15
C VAL A 352 35.66 4.44 -6.77
N THR A 353 35.49 3.52 -5.84
CA THR A 353 36.07 3.62 -4.48
C THR A 353 37.58 3.36 -4.51
N VAL A 354 38.05 2.42 -5.33
CA VAL A 354 39.49 2.17 -5.54
C VAL A 354 40.18 3.35 -6.26
N SER A 355 39.51 3.96 -7.24
CA SER A 355 40.05 5.12 -7.97
C SER A 355 40.17 6.37 -7.10
N GLN A 356 39.26 6.57 -6.13
CA GLN A 356 39.34 7.68 -5.17
C GLN A 356 40.34 7.44 -4.04
N ALA A 357 40.56 6.19 -3.63
CA ALA A 357 41.63 5.85 -2.69
C ALA A 357 43.03 6.04 -3.32
N ALA A 358 43.21 5.60 -4.58
CA ALA A 358 44.47 5.75 -5.31
C ALA A 358 44.81 7.20 -5.69
N GLY A 359 43.81 8.08 -5.84
CA GLY A 359 44.02 9.50 -6.11
C GLY A 359 44.47 10.34 -4.91
N SER A 360 44.40 9.80 -3.68
CA SER A 360 44.71 10.54 -2.45
C SER A 360 46.15 10.39 -1.95
N GLU A 361 46.95 9.48 -2.54
CA GLU A 361 48.35 9.25 -2.12
C GLU A 361 49.40 10.06 -2.91
N VAL A 362 49.02 10.87 -3.91
CA VAL A 362 49.99 11.52 -4.81
C VAL A 362 50.10 13.06 -4.66
N SER A 363 49.31 13.73 -3.81
CA SER A 363 49.43 15.21 -3.63
C SER A 363 50.03 15.62 -2.28
N GLY A 364 51.18 15.05 -1.93
CA GLY A 364 51.91 15.40 -0.71
C GLY A 364 53.39 15.69 -0.95
N ARG A 365 53.73 16.75 -1.71
CA ARG A 365 55.06 17.39 -1.63
C ARG A 365 55.14 18.74 -2.32
N SER A 366 55.94 19.62 -1.70
CA SER A 366 56.36 20.98 -2.09
C SER A 366 55.29 22.06 -1.89
N SER A 367 55.49 23.22 -1.28
CA SER A 367 56.61 23.92 -0.59
C SER A 367 56.09 25.35 -0.30
N GLU A 368 56.81 26.15 0.49
CA GLU A 368 56.66 27.61 0.74
C GLU A 368 56.02 27.95 2.09
N SER A 369 56.85 28.18 3.12
CA SER A 369 57.57 29.44 3.44
C SER A 369 56.64 30.48 4.06
N SER A 370 56.53 30.36 5.38
CA SER A 370 56.17 31.42 6.31
C SER A 370 57.30 32.44 6.36
N ASP A 371 56.98 33.73 6.21
CA ASP A 371 57.51 34.81 7.05
C ASP A 371 56.64 36.07 6.91
N ASP A 372 56.24 36.56 8.09
CA ASP A 372 56.09 37.94 8.54
C ASP A 372 55.05 38.93 7.97
N ASP A 373 54.02 39.12 8.80
CA ASP A 373 53.80 40.31 9.65
C ASP A 373 53.22 41.62 9.08
N SER A 374 52.46 42.31 9.97
CA SER A 374 51.73 43.58 9.85
C SER A 374 50.38 43.54 9.11
N GLY A 375 49.26 44.07 9.61
CA GLY A 375 49.05 44.99 10.73
C GLY A 375 48.11 46.12 10.28
N SER A 376 46.91 46.19 10.89
CA SER A 376 46.01 47.35 10.96
C SER A 376 45.18 47.78 9.72
N SER A 377 43.86 47.82 9.89
CA SER A 377 43.00 49.02 9.84
C SER A 377 41.52 48.61 9.66
N VAL A 378 40.69 48.87 10.68
CA VAL A 378 39.68 49.94 10.74
C VAL A 378 38.53 49.78 9.72
N GLY A 379 37.33 49.49 10.22
CA GLY A 379 36.11 49.44 9.42
C GLY A 379 34.85 49.34 10.28
N SER A 380 34.52 50.41 11.00
CA SER A 380 33.25 50.63 11.69
C SER A 380 32.16 51.06 10.71
N VAL A 381 30.98 50.41 10.70
CA VAL A 381 29.71 50.97 10.19
C VAL A 381 28.53 50.40 11.01
N PRO A 382 27.49 51.20 11.32
CA PRO A 382 26.58 50.98 12.45
C PRO A 382 25.18 50.46 12.07
N ASN A 383 24.43 50.19 13.14
CA ASN A 383 22.99 49.95 13.25
C ASN A 383 22.11 50.67 12.21
N MET A 384 21.08 49.95 11.72
CA MET A 384 19.78 50.53 11.40
C MET A 384 18.68 49.70 12.07
N GLU A 385 17.67 50.45 12.49
CA GLU A 385 16.46 50.10 13.25
C GLU A 385 15.58 49.00 12.65
#